data_AF-A0A1V5GBF4-F1
#
_entry.id   AF-A0A1V5GBF4-F1
#
_cell.length_a   1.000
_cell.length_b   1.000
_cell.length_c   1.000
_cell.angle_alpha   90.00
_cell.angle_beta   90.00
_cell.angle_gamma   90.00
#
_symmetry.space_group_name_H-M   'P 1'
#
loop_
_entity.id
_entity.type
_entity.pdbx_description
1 polymer ?
#
loop_
_entity_poly.entity_id
_entity_poly.type
_entity_poly.pdbx_seq_one_letter_code
_entity_poly.pdbx_strand_id
1 'polypeptide(L)'
;MGYAFYGWETADSVPVTDEFTGITDPRKLYDALTHVWCRYTCAPRLRDKWSEENITLGQCSITAFLCQDIFGGQVFGVLRPAGNYHCYNVIGDRIFDLTSEQFGGEVLSYEDNPQQLREVHFAKDEKRERYEYLKKELKKYCQKL
;
A
#
# COMPACT_ATOMS: atom_id res chain seq x y z
N MET A 1 -3.29 18.77 -11.03
CA MET A 1 -2.77 18.21 -9.77
C MET A 1 -2.59 16.72 -9.97
N GLY A 2 -1.39 16.21 -9.70
CA GLY A 2 -1.09 14.78 -9.79
C GLY A 2 -0.99 14.14 -8.41
N TYR A 3 -0.99 12.82 -8.37
CA TYR A 3 -0.70 12.07 -7.15
C TYR A 3 0.80 11.74 -7.07
N ALA A 4 1.29 11.50 -5.86
CA ALA A 4 2.71 11.22 -5.60
C ALA A 4 3.07 9.72 -5.70
N PHE A 5 2.09 8.87 -5.97
CA PHE A 5 2.28 7.42 -6.00
C PHE A 5 2.44 6.88 -7.43
N TYR A 6 3.25 5.85 -7.64
CA TYR A 6 3.52 5.30 -8.98
C TYR A 6 2.27 4.62 -9.57
N GLY A 7 1.99 4.92 -10.85
CA GLY A 7 0.85 4.36 -11.59
C GLY A 7 -0.46 5.14 -11.43
N TRP A 8 -0.43 6.32 -10.80
CA TRP A 8 -1.63 7.12 -10.54
C TRP A 8 -2.36 7.61 -11.80
N GLU A 9 -1.65 7.77 -12.91
CA GLU A 9 -2.20 8.24 -14.19
C GLU A 9 -3.20 7.24 -14.77
N THR A 10 -3.02 5.96 -14.45
CA THR A 10 -3.84 4.82 -14.88
C THR A 10 -4.61 4.19 -13.72
N ALA A 11 -4.77 4.89 -12.60
CA ALA A 11 -5.44 4.38 -11.40
C ALA A 11 -6.97 4.49 -11.49
N ASP A 12 -7.57 3.68 -12.35
CA ASP A 12 -9.03 3.61 -12.62
C ASP A 12 -9.64 2.21 -12.34
N SER A 13 -8.90 1.32 -11.66
CA SER A 13 -9.38 -0.02 -11.32
C SER A 13 -10.57 0.02 -10.38
N VAL A 14 -11.65 -0.66 -10.73
CA VAL A 14 -12.89 -0.72 -9.94
C VAL A 14 -12.75 -1.75 -8.82
N PRO A 15 -13.27 -1.49 -7.61
CA PRO A 15 -13.26 -2.46 -6.53
C PRO A 15 -13.99 -3.76 -6.90
N VAL A 16 -13.46 -4.87 -6.40
CA VAL A 16 -14.09 -6.20 -6.47
C VAL A 16 -14.92 -6.54 -5.22
N THR A 17 -15.01 -5.59 -4.30
CA THR A 17 -15.73 -5.68 -3.02
C THR A 17 -16.48 -4.38 -2.73
N ASP A 18 -17.59 -4.48 -2.02
CA ASP A 18 -18.39 -3.37 -1.52
C ASP A 18 -18.06 -2.99 -0.06
N GLU A 19 -17.06 -3.65 0.54
CA GLU A 19 -16.69 -3.49 1.96
C GLU A 19 -16.18 -2.08 2.32
N PHE A 20 -15.74 -1.29 1.35
CA PHE A 20 -15.12 0.03 1.53
C PHE A 20 -15.86 1.12 0.73
N THR A 21 -17.02 1.53 1.24
CA THR A 21 -17.85 2.60 0.64
C THR A 21 -17.03 3.86 0.34
N GLY A 22 -17.21 4.43 -0.85
CA GLY A 22 -16.52 5.65 -1.28
C GLY A 22 -15.14 5.43 -1.89
N ILE A 23 -14.54 4.24 -1.76
CA ILE A 23 -13.33 3.87 -2.47
C ILE A 23 -13.71 3.37 -3.86
N THR A 24 -13.66 4.23 -4.88
CA THR A 24 -14.08 3.89 -6.26
C THR A 24 -12.92 3.53 -7.18
N ASP A 25 -11.70 3.93 -6.83
CA ASP A 25 -10.47 3.65 -7.59
C ASP A 25 -9.23 3.75 -6.66
N PRO A 26 -8.02 3.37 -7.11
CA PRO A 26 -6.83 3.44 -6.28
C PRO A 26 -6.44 4.85 -5.84
N ARG A 27 -6.88 5.91 -6.54
CA ARG A 27 -6.67 7.31 -6.12
C ARG A 27 -7.53 7.64 -4.90
N LYS A 28 -8.79 7.21 -4.88
CA LYS A 28 -9.66 7.31 -3.69
C LYS A 28 -9.15 6.49 -2.52
N LEU A 29 -8.57 5.31 -2.79
CA LEU A 29 -7.86 4.56 -1.76
C LEU A 29 -6.69 5.36 -1.20
N TYR A 30 -5.86 5.95 -2.07
CA TYR A 30 -4.73 6.78 -1.64
C TYR A 30 -5.18 7.96 -0.78
N ASP A 31 -6.17 8.73 -1.23
CA ASP A 31 -6.74 9.87 -0.50
C ASP A 31 -7.18 9.44 0.91
N ALA A 32 -7.96 8.37 1.02
CA ALA A 32 -8.41 7.84 2.30
C ALA A 32 -7.24 7.37 3.18
N LEU A 33 -6.24 6.71 2.59
CA LEU A 33 -5.08 6.21 3.32
C LEU A 33 -4.20 7.34 3.87
N THR A 34 -4.17 8.54 3.26
CA THR A 34 -3.47 9.69 3.84
C THR A 34 -3.99 10.10 5.22
N HIS A 35 -5.26 9.78 5.52
CA HIS A 35 -5.88 10.02 6.83
C HIS A 35 -5.75 8.85 7.80
N VAL A 36 -5.29 7.68 7.32
CA VAL A 36 -5.27 6.42 8.08
C VAL A 36 -3.86 5.97 8.39
N TRP A 37 -2.91 6.18 7.46
CA TRP A 37 -1.51 5.89 7.72
C TRP A 37 -0.99 6.68 8.90
N CYS A 38 -0.33 5.97 9.81
CA CYS A 38 0.22 6.53 11.03
C CYS A 38 1.45 5.74 11.47
N ARG A 39 2.17 6.27 12.47
CA ARG A 39 3.34 5.61 13.06
C ARG A 39 3.10 4.16 13.50
N TYR A 40 1.89 3.82 13.97
CA TYR A 40 1.57 2.44 14.38
C TYR A 40 1.57 1.46 13.19
N THR A 41 0.96 1.87 12.08
CA THR A 41 0.93 1.10 10.83
C THR A 41 2.28 0.99 10.13
N CYS A 42 3.24 1.88 10.43
CA CYS A 42 4.61 1.79 9.94
C CYS A 42 5.36 0.57 10.52
N ALA A 43 6.22 -0.04 9.72
CA ALA A 43 7.05 -1.17 10.13
C ALA A 43 7.91 -0.82 11.34
N PRO A 44 7.95 -1.63 12.42
CA PRO A 44 8.65 -1.34 13.66
C PRO A 44 10.08 -0.86 13.45
N ARG A 45 10.83 -1.51 12.55
CA ARG A 45 12.21 -1.16 12.20
C ARG A 45 12.38 0.24 11.56
N LEU A 46 11.30 0.86 11.11
CA LEU A 46 11.26 2.17 10.45
C LEU A 46 10.47 3.22 11.25
N ARG A 47 9.82 2.87 12.37
CA ARG A 47 8.95 3.80 13.12
C ARG A 47 9.67 5.02 13.66
N ASP A 48 10.96 4.93 13.92
CA ASP A 48 11.78 6.05 14.40
C ASP A 48 12.16 7.02 13.27
N LYS A 49 11.96 6.61 12.01
CA LYS A 49 12.18 7.43 10.82
C LYS A 49 10.88 7.89 10.17
N TRP A 50 9.72 7.43 10.68
CA TRP A 50 8.42 7.83 10.19
C TRP A 50 8.11 9.26 10.64
N SER A 51 7.55 10.08 9.75
CA SER A 51 7.15 11.45 10.05
C SER A 51 5.91 11.86 9.25
N GLU A 52 5.29 12.99 9.60
CA GLU A 52 4.12 13.52 8.88
C GLU A 52 4.48 14.00 7.46
N GLU A 53 5.75 14.30 7.20
CA GLU A 53 6.26 14.61 5.86
C GLU A 53 6.50 13.35 5.00
N ASN A 54 6.54 12.16 5.61
CA ASN A 54 6.72 10.87 4.91
C ASN A 54 5.83 9.78 5.54
N ILE A 55 4.52 9.95 5.37
CA ILE A 55 3.52 9.07 5.98
C ILE A 55 3.51 7.65 5.39
N THR A 56 4.00 7.47 4.17
CA THR A 56 4.05 6.17 3.46
C THR A 56 5.23 5.29 3.86
N LEU A 57 6.20 5.82 4.62
CA LEU A 57 7.36 5.05 5.06
C LEU A 57 6.96 3.78 5.82
N GLY A 58 7.44 2.64 5.33
CA GLY A 58 7.23 1.35 5.99
C GLY A 58 5.80 0.80 5.89
N GLN A 59 4.95 1.39 5.04
CA GLN A 59 3.56 0.96 4.82
C GLN A 59 3.41 -0.07 3.68
N CYS A 60 4.43 -0.23 2.82
CA CYS A 60 4.31 -0.88 1.51
C CYS A 60 3.59 -2.24 1.50
N SER A 61 4.09 -3.24 2.25
CA SER A 61 3.49 -4.59 2.25
C SER A 61 2.02 -4.62 2.63
N ILE A 62 1.64 -3.97 3.74
CA ILE A 62 0.25 -4.00 4.22
C ILE A 62 -0.68 -3.20 3.29
N THR A 63 -0.19 -2.10 2.70
CA THR A 63 -0.94 -1.32 1.70
C THR A 63 -1.13 -2.11 0.42
N ALA A 64 -0.11 -2.80 -0.08
CA ALA A 64 -0.20 -3.58 -1.32
C ALA A 64 -1.21 -4.73 -1.17
N PHE A 65 -1.22 -5.43 -0.04
CA PHE A 65 -2.22 -6.46 0.24
C PHE A 65 -3.62 -5.90 0.44
N LEU A 66 -3.77 -4.71 1.04
CA LEU A 66 -5.07 -4.05 1.13
C LEU A 66 -5.59 -3.62 -0.25
N CYS A 67 -4.72 -3.09 -1.11
CA CYS A 67 -5.04 -2.80 -2.50
C CYS A 67 -5.48 -4.07 -3.24
N GLN A 68 -4.79 -5.19 -3.01
CA GLN A 68 -5.17 -6.49 -3.54
C GLN A 68 -6.58 -6.93 -3.06
N ASP A 69 -6.91 -6.72 -1.79
CA ASP A 69 -8.24 -7.10 -1.27
C ASP A 69 -9.36 -6.24 -1.84
N ILE A 70 -9.07 -4.98 -2.16
CA ILE A 70 -10.07 -4.03 -2.66
C ILE A 70 -10.27 -4.19 -4.17
N PHE A 71 -9.20 -4.33 -4.94
CA PHE A 71 -9.25 -4.28 -6.41
C PHE A 71 -8.81 -5.58 -7.09
N GLY A 72 -8.42 -6.60 -6.33
CA GLY A 72 -7.82 -7.82 -6.86
C GLY A 72 -6.36 -7.64 -7.29
N GLY A 73 -5.90 -8.53 -8.17
CA GLY A 73 -4.54 -8.50 -8.70
C GLY A 73 -3.52 -9.30 -7.88
N GLN A 74 -2.25 -9.03 -8.12
CA GLN A 74 -1.11 -9.74 -7.55
C GLN A 74 -0.11 -8.76 -6.93
N VAL A 75 0.45 -9.12 -5.78
CA VAL A 75 1.49 -8.31 -5.12
C VAL A 75 2.86 -8.74 -5.60
N PHE A 76 3.69 -7.77 -5.96
CA PHE A 76 5.09 -7.95 -6.37
C PHE A 76 6.01 -7.13 -5.48
N GLY A 77 7.32 -7.42 -5.50
CA GLY A 77 8.28 -6.83 -4.58
C GLY A 77 9.57 -6.39 -5.24
N VAL A 78 9.89 -5.10 -5.18
CA VAL A 78 11.22 -4.57 -5.54
C VAL A 78 12.22 -4.99 -4.45
N LEU A 79 13.26 -5.74 -4.82
CA LEU A 79 14.32 -6.10 -3.88
C LEU A 79 15.16 -4.86 -3.53
N ARG A 80 15.25 -4.54 -2.24
CA ARG A 80 16.01 -3.37 -1.76
C ARG A 80 17.44 -3.77 -1.36
N PRO A 81 18.40 -2.82 -1.35
CA PRO A 81 19.79 -3.10 -1.00
C PRO A 81 19.99 -3.79 0.36
N ALA A 82 19.09 -3.55 1.32
CA ALA A 82 19.11 -4.18 2.64
C ALA A 82 18.47 -5.58 2.68
N GLY A 83 18.13 -6.17 1.52
CA GLY A 83 17.56 -7.51 1.40
C GLY A 83 16.06 -7.62 1.66
N ASN A 84 15.38 -6.51 1.98
CA ASN A 84 13.93 -6.49 2.14
C ASN A 84 13.22 -6.18 0.82
N TYR A 85 11.99 -6.64 0.67
CA TYR A 85 11.13 -6.27 -0.45
C TYR A 85 10.34 -5.00 -0.15
N HIS A 86 10.19 -4.16 -1.18
CA HIS A 86 9.22 -3.07 -1.24
C HIS A 86 8.06 -3.49 -2.12
N CYS A 87 6.86 -3.61 -1.54
CA CYS A 87 5.73 -4.28 -2.19
C CYS A 87 4.79 -3.28 -2.87
N TYR A 88 4.23 -3.70 -4.00
CA TYR A 88 3.25 -2.97 -4.81
C TYR A 88 2.22 -3.95 -5.40
N ASN A 89 1.06 -3.44 -5.82
CA ASN A 89 0.01 -4.26 -6.42
C ASN A 89 0.02 -4.14 -7.95
N VAL A 90 -0.29 -5.23 -8.64
CA VAL A 90 -0.42 -5.29 -10.10
C VAL A 90 -1.81 -5.80 -10.45
N ILE A 91 -2.57 -5.03 -11.23
CA ILE A 91 -3.94 -5.34 -11.64
C ILE A 91 -3.98 -5.35 -13.17
N GLY A 92 -4.05 -6.54 -13.75
CA GLY A 92 -3.85 -6.70 -15.20
C GLY A 92 -2.44 -6.27 -15.60
N ASP A 93 -2.33 -5.26 -16.46
CA ASP A 93 -1.09 -4.64 -16.92
C ASP A 93 -0.70 -3.39 -16.11
N ARG A 94 -1.52 -3.00 -15.12
CA ARG A 94 -1.34 -1.76 -14.36
C ARG A 94 -0.63 -2.01 -13.05
N ILE A 95 0.33 -1.15 -12.74
CA ILE A 95 1.14 -1.22 -11.53
C ILE A 95 0.72 -0.09 -10.61
N PHE A 96 0.44 -0.40 -9.35
CA PHE A 96 0.09 0.58 -8.33
C PHE A 96 0.98 0.41 -7.11
N ASP A 97 1.84 1.39 -6.90
CA ASP A 97 2.60 1.53 -5.66
C ASP A 97 2.17 2.80 -4.93
N LEU A 98 1.13 2.65 -4.10
CA LEU A 98 0.57 3.70 -3.25
C LEU A 98 1.58 4.23 -2.21
N THR A 99 2.78 3.67 -2.14
CA THR A 99 3.81 4.03 -1.16
C THR A 99 5.14 4.39 -1.81
N SER A 100 5.18 4.63 -3.12
CA SER A 100 6.42 4.94 -3.85
C SER A 100 7.07 6.23 -3.37
N GLU A 101 6.26 7.21 -2.94
CA GLU A 101 6.76 8.50 -2.47
C GLU A 101 7.68 8.42 -1.24
N GLN A 102 7.67 7.28 -0.51
CA GLN A 102 8.55 7.10 0.65
C GLN A 102 10.04 7.17 0.29
N PHE A 103 10.37 7.02 -1.00
CA PHE A 103 11.73 7.10 -1.54
C PHE A 103 12.05 8.47 -2.18
N GLY A 104 11.14 9.43 -2.11
CA GLY A 104 11.32 10.76 -2.68
C GLY A 104 11.57 10.69 -4.20
N GLY A 105 12.76 11.09 -4.64
CA GLY A 105 13.15 11.11 -6.05
C GLY A 105 13.79 9.82 -6.58
N GLU A 106 13.91 8.77 -5.77
CA GLU A 106 14.46 7.48 -6.24
C GLU A 106 13.52 6.83 -7.26
N VAL A 107 14.07 6.46 -8.42
CA VAL A 107 13.32 5.70 -9.44
C VAL A 107 13.46 4.22 -9.14
N LEU A 108 12.33 3.56 -8.88
CA LEU A 108 12.29 2.11 -8.67
C LEU A 108 12.14 1.37 -9.99
N SER A 109 12.77 0.20 -10.10
CA SER A 109 12.49 -0.74 -11.18
C SER A 109 11.34 -1.67 -10.79
N TYR A 110 10.28 -1.67 -11.60
CA TYR A 110 9.12 -2.55 -11.45
C TYR A 110 9.17 -3.78 -12.37
N GLU A 111 10.30 -4.01 -13.04
CA GLU A 111 10.54 -5.10 -13.97
C GLU A 111 11.09 -6.35 -13.26
N ASP A 112 10.69 -7.54 -13.73
CA ASP A 112 11.19 -8.85 -13.29
C ASP A 112 11.22 -9.10 -11.76
N ASN A 113 10.38 -8.38 -11.03
CA ASN A 113 10.28 -8.52 -9.58
C ASN A 113 9.53 -9.82 -9.22
N PRO A 114 9.93 -10.52 -8.14
CA PRO A 114 9.24 -11.72 -7.71
C PRO A 114 7.89 -11.38 -7.07
N GLN A 115 6.89 -12.23 -7.34
CA GLN A 115 5.61 -12.18 -6.66
C GLN A 115 5.80 -12.36 -5.13
N GLN A 116 5.07 -11.57 -4.35
CA GLN A 116 5.07 -11.61 -2.89
C GLN A 116 3.78 -12.25 -2.40
N LEU A 117 3.92 -13.30 -1.59
CA LEU A 117 2.79 -14.06 -1.08
C LEU A 117 2.36 -13.56 0.30
N ARG A 118 1.04 -13.38 0.47
CA ARG A 118 0.44 -12.90 1.72
C ARG A 118 0.81 -13.79 2.90
N GLU A 119 0.80 -15.09 2.68
CA GLU A 119 1.08 -16.13 3.67
C GLU A 119 2.50 -15.97 4.24
N VAL A 120 3.47 -15.63 3.39
CA VAL A 120 4.86 -15.39 3.80
C VAL A 120 4.97 -14.08 4.59
N HIS A 121 4.28 -13.03 4.12
CA HIS A 121 4.34 -11.73 4.77
C HIS A 121 3.65 -11.72 6.13
N PHE A 122 2.52 -12.41 6.27
CA PHE A 122 1.66 -12.46 7.46
C PHE A 122 1.95 -13.64 8.39
N ALA A 123 2.96 -14.47 8.08
CA ALA A 123 3.51 -15.45 9.00
C ALA A 123 4.05 -14.79 10.30
N LYS A 124 4.41 -13.50 10.24
CA LYS A 124 4.75 -12.70 11.42
C LYS A 124 3.51 -11.98 11.93
N ASP A 125 3.16 -12.24 13.19
CA ASP A 125 1.99 -11.63 13.85
C ASP A 125 2.00 -10.10 13.75
N GLU A 126 3.16 -9.47 13.96
CA GLU A 126 3.31 -8.02 13.89
C GLU A 126 2.84 -7.41 12.56
N LYS A 127 3.13 -8.05 11.43
CA LYS A 127 2.71 -7.52 10.12
C LYS A 127 1.21 -7.75 9.88
N ARG A 128 0.70 -8.92 10.31
CA ARG A 128 -0.73 -9.23 10.26
C ARG A 128 -1.53 -8.23 11.09
N GLU A 129 -1.11 -7.97 12.33
CA GLU A 129 -1.76 -7.00 13.23
C GLU A 129 -1.82 -5.59 12.64
N ARG A 130 -0.72 -5.13 12.02
CA ARG A 130 -0.70 -3.83 11.34
C ARG A 130 -1.64 -3.78 10.14
N TYR A 131 -1.68 -4.84 9.34
CA TYR A 131 -2.62 -4.95 8.23
C TYR A 131 -4.07 -4.91 8.74
N GLU A 132 -4.42 -5.69 9.76
CA GLU A 132 -5.77 -5.70 10.33
C GLU A 132 -6.16 -4.34 10.92
N TYR A 133 -5.21 -3.66 11.58
CA TYR A 133 -5.42 -2.30 12.05
C TYR A 133 -5.67 -1.33 10.90
N LEU A 134 -4.82 -1.34 9.87
CA LEU A 134 -4.96 -0.49 8.69
C LEU A 134 -6.32 -0.72 8.01
N LYS A 135 -6.69 -1.98 7.80
CA LYS A 135 -7.98 -2.38 7.22
C LYS A 135 -9.14 -1.85 8.06
N LYS A 136 -9.09 -2.03 9.38
CA LYS A 136 -10.12 -1.57 10.33
C LYS A 136 -10.28 -0.05 10.32
N GLU A 137 -9.19 0.69 10.35
CA GLU A 137 -9.24 2.16 10.35
C GLU A 137 -9.71 2.70 8.99
N LEU A 138 -9.32 2.07 7.88
CA LEU A 138 -9.87 2.43 6.57
C LEU A 138 -11.39 2.22 6.51
N LYS A 139 -11.91 1.10 7.01
CA LYS A 139 -13.37 0.88 7.08
C LYS A 139 -14.08 1.96 7.89
N LYS A 140 -13.54 2.31 9.05
CA LYS A 140 -14.10 3.38 9.89
C LYS A 140 -14.08 4.74 9.20
N TYR A 141 -13.04 5.02 8.42
CA TYR A 141 -12.97 6.24 7.62
C TYR A 141 -14.07 6.24 6.54
N CYS A 142 -14.22 5.14 5.80
CA CYS A 142 -15.23 4.98 4.76
C CYS A 142 -16.68 5.12 5.27
N GLN A 143 -16.95 4.68 6.50
CA GLN A 143 -18.28 4.82 7.13
C GLN A 143 -18.67 6.26 7.51
N LYS A 144 -17.70 7.19 7.48
CA LYS A 144 -17.92 8.61 7.82
C LYS A 144 -18.04 9.50 6.58
N LEU A 145 -17.76 8.96 5.38
CA LEU A 145 -17.92 9.62 4.09
C LEU A 145 -19.39 9.67 3.70
#